data_AF-H2KY96-F1
#
_entry.id   AF-H2KY96-F1
#
_cell.length_a   1.000
_cell.length_b   1.000
_cell.length_c   1.000
_cell.angle_alpha   90.00
_cell.angle_beta   90.00
_cell.angle_gamma   90.00
#
_symmetry.space_group_name_H-M   'P 1'
#
loop_
_entity.id
_entity.type
_entity.pdbx_description
1 polymer ?
#
loop_
_entity_poly.entity_id
_entity_poly.type
_entity_poly.pdbx_seq_one_letter_code
_entity_poly.pdbx_strand_id
1 'polypeptide(L)'
;MRITVLILSTLLVTILNGLPIVPVVEDSISPEEVPEPSPEIEENTVPPPRVISPRVDVSVDVNEDGVLDIDEIRYAAFVHHGLSASVVEDLFKQVDTNRDNVLDAREFDAIRMLVLEKAENAALRYLQNVDTDRDGLLSLQEAQIYLLREYGIGYHDVARLWKLVPADLSDRMNSTLFSKLRRRVRGMTIRLARQIMKNADLNGDGHISVDEAQAIAFEQEGIGAGDVASMVGSVDENMDGELNAPEFADFERIIRARAIENSKKAMRVVDADNSGTLTLDEAKRVAFEHYGFDEATLAPFFGQADENEDGQLDNVEFAGFRSVIRARSVRDAMDKMKRIDTNGDGLVSNAEATDSTKKEDDMDSEETLALFNIADQNKSGKLDKVELADFNRLVRLSSIKFATDHFKEFDLDGNDAVTFDEIALLIEQKYGIPRSMIKTFFDRIDVDGSGDLMPAEIVDFRHLIRNHVSQQRQEKPPPSTTPITTTTEDTPLITTPETTITPTTTVPEEVTVTTKKPKQKLKPVEVAELIDGIANDVIAQDILREVVAPKATVLKTTVPTTTVIQTTETPSTKSKTTKKVKETG
;
A
#
# COMPACT_ATOMS: atom_id res chain seq x y z
N MET A 1 12.92 -29.68 -22.30
CA MET A 1 13.37 -28.40 -21.70
C MET A 1 12.21 -27.83 -20.92
N ARG A 2 12.39 -27.49 -19.64
CA ARG A 2 11.33 -26.89 -18.80
C ARG A 2 11.44 -25.37 -18.92
N ILE A 3 10.34 -24.70 -19.27
CA ILE A 3 10.23 -23.24 -19.24
C ILE A 3 9.50 -22.88 -17.95
N THR A 4 10.19 -22.18 -17.06
CA THR A 4 9.64 -21.65 -15.81
C THR A 4 8.74 -20.46 -16.10
N VAL A 5 7.56 -20.47 -15.48
CA VAL A 5 6.51 -19.45 -15.66
C VAL A 5 6.76 -18.28 -14.70
N LEU A 6 6.74 -17.06 -15.25
CA LEU A 6 7.01 -15.79 -14.56
C LEU A 6 5.69 -15.00 -14.56
N ILE A 7 5.12 -14.73 -13.38
CA ILE A 7 3.77 -14.14 -13.23
C ILE A 7 3.80 -13.03 -12.15
N LEU A 8 2.94 -12.02 -12.36
CA LEU A 8 2.63 -10.86 -11.51
C LEU A 8 3.68 -9.74 -11.41
N SER A 9 3.70 -8.93 -12.48
CA SER A 9 4.02 -7.50 -12.40
C SER A 9 2.81 -6.71 -12.92
N THR A 10 2.20 -5.88 -12.07
CA THR A 10 1.17 -4.90 -12.45
C THR A 10 1.78 -3.51 -12.66
N LEU A 11 2.70 -3.41 -13.62
CA LEU A 11 2.75 -2.23 -14.48
C LEU A 11 3.26 -2.65 -15.87
N LEU A 12 2.34 -3.01 -16.76
CA LEU A 12 2.65 -3.40 -18.14
C LEU A 12 1.96 -2.45 -19.13
N VAL A 13 2.55 -1.28 -19.34
CA VAL A 13 2.24 -0.43 -20.48
C VAL A 13 3.48 -0.26 -21.37
N THR A 14 3.89 -1.37 -22.00
CA THR A 14 4.69 -1.33 -23.23
C THR A 14 3.89 -2.02 -24.34
N ILE A 15 3.08 -1.23 -25.05
CA ILE A 15 2.44 -1.69 -26.29
C ILE A 15 3.51 -1.72 -27.39
N LEU A 16 4.31 -2.78 -27.38
CA LEU A 16 5.21 -3.11 -28.49
C LEU A 16 4.67 -4.35 -29.23
N ASN A 17 3.64 -4.12 -30.05
CA ASN A 17 3.44 -4.74 -31.37
C ASN A 17 2.13 -4.22 -31.96
N GLY A 18 2.17 -3.78 -33.22
CA GLY A 18 1.00 -3.21 -33.89
C GLY A 18 -0.10 -4.24 -34.13
N LEU A 19 -1.34 -3.89 -33.81
CA LEU A 19 -2.53 -4.62 -34.24
C LEU A 19 -3.10 -3.99 -35.53
N PRO A 20 -3.69 -4.81 -36.42
CA PRO A 20 -3.95 -4.41 -37.80
C PRO A 20 -5.13 -3.45 -37.92
N ILE A 21 -5.00 -2.51 -38.85
CA ILE A 21 -6.09 -1.67 -39.35
C ILE A 21 -7.08 -2.58 -40.09
N VAL A 22 -8.33 -2.65 -39.62
CA VAL A 22 -9.46 -3.18 -40.39
C VAL A 22 -10.30 -1.99 -40.84
N PRO A 23 -10.57 -1.81 -42.15
CA PRO A 23 -11.30 -0.65 -42.64
C PRO A 23 -12.79 -0.74 -42.27
N VAL A 24 -13.38 0.40 -41.95
CA VAL A 24 -14.84 0.56 -41.89
C VAL A 24 -15.38 0.37 -43.31
N VAL A 25 -16.32 -0.55 -43.47
CA VAL A 25 -17.03 -0.74 -44.74
C VAL A 25 -18.14 0.31 -44.81
N GLU A 26 -18.03 1.23 -45.76
CA GLU A 26 -19.13 2.08 -46.20
C GLU A 26 -20.11 1.23 -47.01
N ASP A 27 -21.22 0.81 -46.39
CA ASP A 27 -22.23 0.03 -47.12
C ASP A 27 -22.99 0.91 -48.11
N SER A 28 -23.07 0.41 -49.34
CA SER A 28 -23.44 1.18 -50.52
C SER A 28 -24.93 1.10 -50.85
N ILE A 29 -25.40 2.14 -51.55
CA ILE A 29 -26.74 2.27 -52.14
C ILE A 29 -27.13 1.04 -52.97
N SER A 30 -28.38 0.59 -52.84
CA SER A 30 -29.06 -0.31 -53.80
C SER A 30 -30.60 -0.12 -53.73
N PRO A 31 -31.35 -0.45 -54.80
CA PRO A 31 -32.26 0.56 -55.38
C PRO A 31 -33.76 0.29 -55.28
N GLU A 32 -34.53 1.28 -55.76
CA GLU A 32 -35.96 1.30 -56.08
C GLU A 32 -36.57 -0.03 -56.54
N GLU A 33 -37.78 -0.32 -56.03
CA GLU A 33 -38.79 -1.13 -56.72
C GLU A 33 -40.17 -0.45 -56.62
N VAL A 34 -41.00 -0.65 -57.64
CA VAL A 34 -42.12 0.23 -58.06
C VAL A 34 -43.48 -0.30 -57.52
N PRO A 35 -44.50 0.55 -57.24
CA PRO A 35 -45.64 0.16 -56.40
C PRO A 35 -46.83 -0.45 -57.15
N GLU A 36 -47.65 -1.23 -56.44
CA GLU A 36 -48.98 -1.68 -56.85
C GLU A 36 -50.05 -1.49 -55.74
N PRO A 37 -51.36 -1.49 -56.08
CA PRO A 37 -52.25 -0.43 -55.60
C PRO A 37 -53.19 -0.76 -54.43
N SER A 38 -53.68 0.31 -53.80
CA SER A 38 -54.75 0.31 -52.79
C SER A 38 -56.12 -0.09 -53.34
N PRO A 39 -56.98 -0.70 -52.50
CA PRO A 39 -58.43 -0.52 -52.55
C PRO A 39 -58.95 0.29 -51.34
N GLU A 40 -60.27 0.55 -51.34
CA GLU A 40 -60.91 1.69 -50.68
C GLU A 40 -61.35 1.48 -49.21
N ILE A 41 -61.89 2.55 -48.64
CA ILE A 41 -62.25 2.78 -47.23
C ILE A 41 -63.52 2.00 -46.82
N GLU A 42 -63.48 1.35 -45.65
CA GLU A 42 -64.66 1.28 -44.76
C GLU A 42 -64.27 1.63 -43.32
N GLU A 43 -65.16 2.34 -42.64
CA GLU A 43 -64.96 2.99 -41.35
C GLU A 43 -65.80 2.26 -40.28
N ASN A 44 -65.16 1.62 -39.29
CA ASN A 44 -65.49 1.76 -37.85
C ASN A 44 -64.68 0.83 -36.90
N THR A 45 -64.15 1.45 -35.84
CA THR A 45 -63.91 0.90 -34.49
C THR A 45 -63.20 -0.46 -34.31
N VAL A 46 -61.88 -0.39 -34.04
CA VAL A 46 -61.17 -0.92 -32.86
C VAL A 46 -59.69 -0.50 -33.01
N PRO A 47 -58.98 -0.03 -31.96
CA PRO A 47 -57.58 0.34 -32.11
C PRO A 47 -56.74 -0.89 -32.48
N PRO A 48 -55.89 -0.84 -33.52
CA PRO A 48 -54.97 -1.94 -33.80
C PRO A 48 -53.98 -2.10 -32.63
N PRO A 49 -53.48 -3.33 -32.38
CA PRO A 49 -52.61 -3.60 -31.25
C PRO A 49 -51.33 -2.75 -31.32
N ARG A 50 -50.74 -2.45 -30.14
CA ARG A 50 -49.41 -1.83 -30.03
C ARG A 50 -48.45 -2.62 -30.95
N VAL A 51 -48.03 -2.02 -32.06
CA VAL A 51 -46.93 -2.55 -32.86
C VAL A 51 -45.70 -2.48 -31.96
N ILE A 52 -45.11 -3.64 -31.68
CA ILE A 52 -43.92 -3.73 -30.83
C ILE A 52 -42.85 -2.80 -31.43
N SER A 53 -42.39 -1.87 -30.61
CA SER A 53 -41.45 -0.80 -30.96
C SER A 53 -40.17 -1.35 -31.60
N PRO A 54 -39.43 -0.55 -32.41
CA PRO A 54 -38.21 -1.03 -33.06
C PRO A 54 -37.20 -1.53 -32.04
N ARG A 55 -36.38 -2.51 -32.48
CA ARG A 55 -35.37 -3.25 -31.71
C ARG A 55 -34.82 -2.47 -30.50
N VAL A 56 -35.06 -3.03 -29.32
CA VAL A 56 -34.36 -2.70 -28.08
C VAL A 56 -32.84 -2.69 -28.30
N ASP A 57 -32.12 -1.79 -27.62
CA ASP A 57 -30.67 -1.71 -27.73
C ASP A 57 -30.02 -2.89 -26.97
N VAL A 58 -29.59 -3.88 -27.75
CA VAL A 58 -28.92 -5.12 -27.30
C VAL A 58 -27.62 -4.86 -26.52
N SER A 59 -27.14 -3.61 -26.43
CA SER A 59 -26.03 -3.24 -25.55
C SER A 59 -26.43 -2.86 -24.13
N VAL A 60 -27.74 -2.77 -23.84
CA VAL A 60 -28.32 -2.38 -22.55
C VAL A 60 -29.24 -3.47 -21.98
N ASP A 61 -29.96 -4.20 -22.84
CA ASP A 61 -30.61 -5.47 -22.50
C ASP A 61 -29.51 -6.50 -22.14
N VAL A 62 -29.34 -6.78 -20.84
CA VAL A 62 -28.27 -7.63 -20.29
C VAL A 62 -28.74 -9.07 -20.14
N ASN A 63 -30.04 -9.27 -19.91
CA ASN A 63 -30.62 -10.59 -19.68
C ASN A 63 -31.11 -11.28 -20.98
N GLU A 64 -31.11 -10.57 -22.11
CA GLU A 64 -31.59 -10.95 -23.45
C GLU A 64 -33.09 -11.29 -23.52
N ASP A 65 -33.93 -10.73 -22.63
CA ASP A 65 -35.38 -10.96 -22.60
C ASP A 65 -36.17 -10.06 -23.56
N GLY A 66 -35.53 -9.05 -24.17
CA GLY A 66 -36.12 -8.12 -25.12
C GLY A 66 -36.92 -6.97 -24.49
N VAL A 67 -36.76 -6.75 -23.20
CA VAL A 67 -37.32 -5.67 -22.39
C VAL A 67 -36.18 -4.73 -21.99
N LEU A 68 -36.50 -3.55 -21.43
CA LEU A 68 -35.53 -2.70 -20.74
C LEU A 68 -36.11 -2.32 -19.38
N ASP A 69 -35.65 -2.98 -18.33
CA ASP A 69 -36.10 -2.70 -16.97
C ASP A 69 -35.28 -1.59 -16.28
N ILE A 70 -35.67 -1.23 -15.06
CA ILE A 70 -34.98 -0.19 -14.29
C ILE A 70 -33.56 -0.58 -13.87
N ASP A 71 -33.30 -1.85 -13.61
CA ASP A 71 -32.02 -2.34 -13.09
C ASP A 71 -30.98 -2.46 -14.21
N GLU A 72 -31.39 -2.81 -15.42
CA GLU A 72 -30.56 -2.73 -16.63
C GLU A 72 -30.17 -1.29 -16.96
N ILE A 73 -31.13 -0.35 -16.89
CA ILE A 73 -30.86 1.07 -17.13
C ILE A 73 -29.96 1.65 -16.02
N ARG A 74 -30.16 1.26 -14.76
CA ARG A 74 -29.26 1.58 -13.64
C ARG A 74 -27.85 1.06 -13.91
N TYR A 75 -27.70 -0.21 -14.27
CA TYR A 75 -26.42 -0.83 -14.55
C TYR A 75 -25.71 -0.16 -15.73
N ALA A 76 -26.38 0.06 -16.86
CA ALA A 76 -25.76 0.71 -18.03
C ALA A 76 -25.37 2.17 -17.75
N ALA A 77 -26.20 2.94 -17.05
CA ALA A 77 -25.88 4.31 -16.63
C ALA A 77 -24.72 4.35 -15.62
N PHE A 78 -24.66 3.41 -14.69
CA PHE A 78 -23.55 3.26 -13.75
C PHE A 78 -22.26 2.86 -14.48
N VAL A 79 -22.27 1.82 -15.31
CA VAL A 79 -21.11 1.32 -16.09
C VAL A 79 -20.53 2.40 -17.01
N HIS A 80 -21.37 3.16 -17.72
CA HIS A 80 -20.89 4.12 -18.72
C HIS A 80 -20.66 5.53 -18.19
N HIS A 81 -21.41 5.96 -17.17
CA HIS A 81 -21.42 7.36 -16.74
C HIS A 81 -21.17 7.56 -15.24
N GLY A 82 -21.18 6.49 -14.44
CA GLY A 82 -21.01 6.56 -12.98
C GLY A 82 -22.15 7.33 -12.31
N LEU A 83 -23.37 7.20 -12.83
CA LEU A 83 -24.58 7.72 -12.18
C LEU A 83 -25.08 6.70 -11.16
N SER A 84 -25.38 7.16 -9.95
CA SER A 84 -25.93 6.31 -8.87
C SER A 84 -27.34 5.84 -9.19
N ALA A 85 -27.73 4.70 -8.61
CA ALA A 85 -29.04 4.09 -8.75
C ALA A 85 -30.20 5.09 -8.58
N SER A 86 -30.15 5.89 -7.51
CA SER A 86 -31.17 6.88 -7.16
C SER A 86 -31.36 7.99 -8.20
N VAL A 87 -30.28 8.44 -8.85
CA VAL A 87 -30.35 9.46 -9.91
C VAL A 87 -31.03 8.86 -11.15
N VAL A 88 -30.75 7.60 -11.46
CA VAL A 88 -31.34 6.90 -12.61
C VAL A 88 -32.82 6.58 -12.37
N GLU A 89 -33.19 6.15 -11.16
CA GLU A 89 -34.59 5.90 -10.77
C GLU A 89 -35.47 7.15 -10.92
N ASP A 90 -34.97 8.33 -10.54
CA ASP A 90 -35.67 9.59 -10.74
C ASP A 90 -35.83 9.95 -12.23
N LEU A 91 -34.86 9.62 -13.08
CA LEU A 91 -35.00 9.80 -14.54
C LEU A 91 -35.99 8.81 -15.14
N PHE A 92 -35.94 7.55 -14.70
CA PHE A 92 -36.81 6.47 -15.17
C PHE A 92 -38.29 6.84 -14.96
N LYS A 93 -38.65 7.27 -13.74
CA LYS A 93 -40.00 7.72 -13.38
C LYS A 93 -40.50 8.96 -14.13
N GLN A 94 -39.61 9.71 -14.80
CA GLN A 94 -39.97 10.85 -15.63
C GLN A 94 -40.29 10.46 -17.08
N VAL A 95 -39.69 9.38 -17.59
CA VAL A 95 -39.90 8.91 -18.97
C VAL A 95 -40.94 7.80 -19.07
N ASP A 96 -41.01 6.92 -18.05
CA ASP A 96 -42.00 5.84 -17.93
C ASP A 96 -43.40 6.47 -17.77
N THR A 97 -44.06 6.67 -18.90
CA THR A 97 -45.28 7.47 -19.00
C THR A 97 -46.52 6.58 -18.77
N ASN A 98 -46.42 5.31 -19.13
CA ASN A 98 -47.47 4.31 -18.95
C ASN A 98 -47.42 3.62 -17.56
N ARG A 99 -46.28 3.72 -16.86
CA ARG A 99 -46.00 3.15 -15.52
C ARG A 99 -46.05 1.63 -15.50
N ASP A 100 -45.53 0.98 -16.54
CA ASP A 100 -45.35 -0.47 -16.56
C ASP A 100 -43.96 -0.94 -16.07
N ASN A 101 -43.09 -0.01 -15.63
CA ASN A 101 -41.72 -0.24 -15.15
C ASN A 101 -40.78 -0.82 -16.21
N VAL A 102 -41.12 -0.60 -17.49
CA VAL A 102 -40.37 -1.02 -18.68
C VAL A 102 -40.25 0.19 -19.58
N LEU A 103 -39.13 0.33 -20.30
CA LEU A 103 -39.00 1.39 -21.32
C LEU A 103 -39.26 0.84 -22.72
N ASP A 104 -40.22 1.43 -23.43
CA ASP A 104 -40.29 1.26 -24.88
C ASP A 104 -39.14 2.04 -25.58
N ALA A 105 -38.90 1.79 -26.87
CA ALA A 105 -37.79 2.42 -27.61
C ALA A 105 -37.81 3.98 -27.57
N ARG A 106 -38.98 4.62 -27.42
CA ARG A 106 -39.12 6.08 -27.32
C ARG A 106 -38.83 6.58 -25.91
N GLU A 107 -39.27 5.82 -24.90
CA GLU A 107 -38.97 6.12 -23.49
C GLU A 107 -37.47 5.89 -23.21
N PHE A 108 -36.87 4.87 -23.83
CA PHE A 108 -35.42 4.63 -23.84
C PHE A 108 -34.64 5.78 -24.48
N ASP A 109 -35.04 6.25 -25.68
CA ASP A 109 -34.42 7.42 -26.31
C ASP A 109 -34.52 8.68 -25.45
N ALA A 110 -35.64 8.86 -24.74
CA ALA A 110 -35.82 9.98 -23.83
C ALA A 110 -34.87 9.90 -22.62
N ILE A 111 -34.76 8.75 -21.93
CA ILE A 111 -33.84 8.61 -20.79
C ILE A 111 -32.38 8.67 -21.23
N ARG A 112 -32.04 8.14 -22.41
CA ARG A 112 -30.69 8.20 -22.99
C ARG A 112 -30.22 9.65 -23.13
N MET A 113 -31.09 10.55 -23.60
CA MET A 113 -30.78 11.98 -23.66
C MET A 113 -30.60 12.61 -22.27
N LEU A 114 -31.46 12.27 -21.30
CA LEU A 114 -31.36 12.80 -19.93
C LEU A 114 -30.10 12.28 -19.19
N VAL A 115 -29.72 11.01 -19.38
CA VAL A 115 -28.50 10.40 -18.84
C VAL A 115 -27.26 11.08 -19.41
N LEU A 116 -27.22 11.34 -20.72
CA LEU A 116 -26.14 12.11 -21.34
C LEU A 116 -26.07 13.54 -20.78
N GLU A 117 -27.22 14.21 -20.61
CA GLU A 117 -27.28 15.54 -20.00
C GLU A 117 -26.75 15.54 -18.56
N LYS A 118 -27.09 14.52 -17.74
CA LYS A 118 -26.52 14.36 -16.39
C LYS A 118 -25.01 14.13 -16.43
N ALA A 119 -24.52 13.32 -17.37
CA ALA A 119 -23.09 13.05 -17.52
C ALA A 119 -22.29 14.28 -17.97
N GLU A 120 -22.86 15.12 -18.85
CA GLU A 120 -22.28 16.40 -19.27
C GLU A 120 -22.29 17.44 -18.15
N ASN A 121 -23.39 17.56 -17.40
CA ASN A 121 -23.46 18.40 -16.20
C ASN A 121 -22.47 17.95 -15.12
N ALA A 122 -22.24 16.65 -14.96
CA ALA A 122 -21.19 16.12 -14.08
C ALA A 122 -19.79 16.50 -14.59
N ALA A 123 -19.50 16.32 -15.88
CA ALA A 123 -18.23 16.71 -16.48
C ALA A 123 -17.95 18.22 -16.32
N LEU A 124 -18.97 19.08 -16.47
CA LEU A 124 -18.86 20.53 -16.22
C LEU A 124 -18.48 20.85 -14.76
N ARG A 125 -19.00 20.10 -13.78
CA ARG A 125 -18.61 20.27 -12.36
C ARG A 125 -17.18 19.79 -12.08
N TYR A 126 -16.72 18.72 -12.73
CA TYR A 126 -15.32 18.32 -12.63
C TYR A 126 -14.41 19.37 -13.28
N LEU A 127 -14.83 19.92 -14.43
CA LEU A 127 -14.07 20.94 -15.15
C LEU A 127 -13.77 22.14 -14.25
N GLN A 128 -14.73 22.64 -13.48
CA GLN A 128 -14.55 23.75 -12.51
C GLN A 128 -13.42 23.55 -11.48
N ASN A 129 -12.97 22.31 -11.23
CA ASN A 129 -11.89 21.99 -10.29
C ASN A 129 -10.57 21.59 -10.98
N VAL A 130 -10.61 21.34 -12.30
CA VAL A 130 -9.49 20.82 -13.11
C VAL A 130 -8.95 21.92 -14.03
N ASP A 131 -9.84 22.75 -14.58
CA ASP A 131 -9.59 24.00 -15.28
C ASP A 131 -8.88 24.98 -14.35
N THR A 132 -7.56 25.07 -14.52
CA THR A 132 -6.64 25.84 -13.68
C THR A 132 -6.40 27.22 -14.28
N ASP A 133 -6.38 27.34 -15.62
CA ASP A 133 -6.25 28.63 -16.31
C ASP A 133 -7.58 29.43 -16.37
N ARG A 134 -8.71 28.76 -16.09
CA ARG A 134 -10.09 29.27 -16.04
C ARG A 134 -10.64 29.72 -17.39
N ASP A 135 -10.20 29.11 -18.49
CA ASP A 135 -10.74 29.39 -19.81
C ASP A 135 -12.09 28.70 -20.10
N GLY A 136 -12.55 27.80 -19.22
CA GLY A 136 -13.80 27.05 -19.36
C GLY A 136 -13.69 25.83 -20.26
N LEU A 137 -12.47 25.43 -20.64
CA LEU A 137 -12.14 24.23 -21.39
C LEU A 137 -11.13 23.39 -20.60
N LEU A 138 -10.90 22.17 -21.08
CA LEU A 138 -9.90 21.25 -20.55
C LEU A 138 -8.72 21.23 -21.52
N SER A 139 -7.51 21.51 -21.05
CA SER A 139 -6.28 21.25 -21.78
C SER A 139 -5.77 19.81 -21.56
N LEU A 140 -4.86 19.35 -22.42
CA LEU A 140 -4.21 18.04 -22.25
C LEU A 140 -3.46 17.94 -20.91
N GLN A 141 -2.78 19.00 -20.47
CA GLN A 141 -1.99 19.01 -19.22
C GLN A 141 -2.89 18.87 -17.98
N GLU A 142 -4.02 19.59 -17.96
CA GLU A 142 -4.99 19.48 -16.87
C GLU A 142 -5.67 18.10 -16.86
N ALA A 143 -5.93 17.52 -18.04
CA ALA A 143 -6.42 16.16 -18.16
C ALA A 143 -5.39 15.12 -17.68
N GLN A 144 -4.09 15.34 -17.94
CA GLN A 144 -2.99 14.51 -17.47
C GLN A 144 -2.94 14.49 -15.95
N ILE A 145 -2.88 15.66 -15.31
CA ILE A 145 -2.89 15.80 -13.84
C ILE A 145 -4.16 15.19 -13.22
N TYR A 146 -5.34 15.47 -13.79
CA TYR A 146 -6.62 14.94 -13.30
C TYR A 146 -6.69 13.41 -13.38
N LEU A 147 -6.30 12.82 -14.51
CA LEU A 147 -6.42 11.38 -14.74
C LEU A 147 -5.31 10.57 -14.05
N LEU A 148 -4.11 11.13 -13.85
CA LEU A 148 -3.09 10.55 -12.99
C LEU A 148 -3.58 10.52 -11.53
N ARG A 149 -4.10 11.65 -11.04
CA ARG A 149 -4.57 11.78 -9.65
C ARG A 149 -5.77 10.89 -9.31
N GLU A 150 -6.82 10.88 -10.12
CA GLU A 150 -8.02 10.07 -9.85
C GLU A 150 -7.83 8.60 -10.27
N TYR A 151 -7.24 8.34 -11.44
CA TYR A 151 -7.26 7.02 -12.06
C TYR A 151 -5.88 6.37 -12.23
N GLY A 152 -4.79 7.04 -11.86
CA GLY A 152 -3.42 6.51 -11.99
C GLY A 152 -3.02 6.28 -13.45
N ILE A 153 -3.61 7.03 -14.37
CA ILE A 153 -3.34 6.90 -15.80
C ILE A 153 -2.19 7.85 -16.14
N GLY A 154 -1.05 7.27 -16.51
CA GLY A 154 0.16 8.01 -16.86
C GLY A 154 -0.02 8.98 -18.02
N TYR A 155 0.84 9.98 -18.09
CA TYR A 155 0.75 11.12 -18.99
C TYR A 155 0.77 10.72 -20.46
N HIS A 156 1.53 9.68 -20.82
CA HIS A 156 1.54 9.08 -22.15
C HIS A 156 0.22 8.37 -22.50
N ASP A 157 -0.43 7.71 -21.54
CA ASP A 157 -1.72 7.05 -21.76
C ASP A 157 -2.85 8.06 -21.90
N VAL A 158 -2.85 9.12 -21.09
CA VAL A 158 -3.77 10.25 -21.28
C VAL A 158 -3.62 10.85 -22.67
N ALA A 159 -2.39 11.09 -23.14
CA ALA A 159 -2.13 11.60 -24.49
C ALA A 159 -2.58 10.64 -25.62
N ARG A 160 -2.65 9.32 -25.36
CA ARG A 160 -3.26 8.35 -26.29
C ARG A 160 -4.79 8.41 -26.24
N LEU A 161 -5.39 8.44 -25.05
CA LEU A 161 -6.84 8.52 -24.86
C LEU A 161 -7.43 9.82 -25.41
N TRP A 162 -6.71 10.94 -25.26
CA TRP A 162 -7.05 12.26 -25.80
C TRP A 162 -7.38 12.20 -27.28
N LYS A 163 -6.51 11.54 -28.06
CA LYS A 163 -6.64 11.38 -29.53
C LYS A 163 -7.79 10.47 -29.96
N LEU A 164 -8.39 9.71 -29.04
CA LEU A 164 -9.55 8.84 -29.31
C LEU A 164 -10.89 9.55 -29.08
N VAL A 165 -10.88 10.77 -28.53
CA VAL A 165 -12.07 11.62 -28.43
C VAL A 165 -12.06 12.52 -29.67
N PRO A 166 -13.07 12.42 -30.58
CA PRO A 166 -13.12 13.28 -31.75
C PRO A 166 -13.28 14.74 -31.32
N ALA A 167 -12.26 15.54 -31.58
CA ALA A 167 -12.27 16.99 -31.40
C ALA A 167 -11.91 17.62 -32.75
N ASP A 168 -12.81 18.47 -33.25
CA ASP A 168 -12.67 19.10 -34.55
C ASP A 168 -11.62 20.23 -34.46
N LEU A 169 -10.35 19.88 -34.68
CA LEU A 169 -9.18 20.78 -34.68
C LEU A 169 -8.87 21.53 -33.36
N SER A 170 -9.59 21.32 -32.26
CA SER A 170 -9.29 21.98 -30.97
C SER A 170 -8.38 21.14 -30.06
N ASP A 171 -7.23 21.68 -29.68
CA ASP A 171 -6.32 21.12 -28.66
C ASP A 171 -6.89 21.18 -27.23
N ARG A 172 -8.12 21.67 -27.06
CA ARG A 172 -8.86 21.78 -25.79
C ARG A 172 -10.26 21.15 -25.92
N MET A 173 -10.80 20.65 -24.82
CA MET A 173 -12.11 19.98 -24.75
C MET A 173 -13.13 20.78 -23.92
N ASN A 174 -14.36 20.95 -24.42
CA ASN A 174 -15.47 21.46 -23.61
C ASN A 174 -16.08 20.34 -22.72
N SER A 175 -17.08 20.66 -21.90
CA SER A 175 -17.77 19.69 -21.03
C SER A 175 -18.35 18.47 -21.77
N THR A 176 -18.87 18.65 -22.99
CA THR A 176 -19.43 17.59 -23.85
C THR A 176 -18.34 16.65 -24.39
N LEU A 177 -17.15 17.15 -24.70
CA LEU A 177 -16.01 16.31 -25.07
C LEU A 177 -15.37 15.65 -23.84
N PHE A 178 -15.31 16.36 -22.72
CA PHE A 178 -14.82 15.82 -21.45
C PHE A 178 -15.72 14.69 -20.91
N SER A 179 -17.05 14.76 -21.07
CA SER A 179 -17.95 13.66 -20.70
C SER A 179 -17.68 12.39 -21.52
N LYS A 180 -17.36 12.52 -22.81
CA LYS A 180 -16.93 11.42 -23.68
C LYS A 180 -15.58 10.85 -23.25
N LEU A 181 -14.61 11.71 -22.88
CA LEU A 181 -13.33 11.27 -22.32
C LEU A 181 -13.54 10.47 -21.02
N ARG A 182 -14.36 10.98 -20.09
CA ARG A 182 -14.71 10.29 -18.84
C ARG A 182 -15.39 8.94 -19.08
N ARG A 183 -16.33 8.82 -20.04
CA ARG A 183 -16.92 7.52 -20.44
C ARG A 183 -15.86 6.53 -20.96
N ARG A 184 -14.90 6.98 -21.78
CA ARG A 184 -13.79 6.14 -22.26
C ARG A 184 -12.88 5.69 -21.11
N VAL A 185 -12.53 6.60 -20.20
CA VAL A 185 -11.72 6.31 -19.00
C VAL A 185 -12.42 5.28 -18.11
N ARG A 186 -13.70 5.46 -17.80
CA ARG A 186 -14.48 4.49 -17.00
C ARG A 186 -14.53 3.11 -17.67
N GLY A 187 -14.80 3.06 -18.97
CA GLY A 187 -14.72 1.81 -19.74
C GLY A 187 -13.32 1.18 -19.81
N MET A 188 -12.25 1.90 -19.45
CA MET A 188 -10.89 1.38 -19.30
C MET A 188 -10.62 0.89 -17.87
N THR A 189 -11.00 1.67 -16.85
CA THR A 189 -10.78 1.29 -15.44
C THR A 189 -11.58 0.04 -15.07
N ILE A 190 -12.80 -0.12 -15.59
CA ILE A 190 -13.61 -1.34 -15.41
C ILE A 190 -12.92 -2.57 -16.06
N ARG A 191 -12.21 -2.39 -17.18
CA ARG A 191 -11.44 -3.49 -17.79
C ARG A 191 -10.19 -3.84 -16.98
N LEU A 192 -9.52 -2.85 -16.40
CA LEU A 192 -8.39 -3.06 -15.50
C LEU A 192 -8.83 -3.74 -14.20
N ALA A 193 -9.94 -3.30 -13.60
CA ALA A 193 -10.59 -3.94 -12.47
C ALA A 193 -10.84 -5.44 -12.75
N ARG A 194 -11.45 -5.79 -13.89
CA ARG A 194 -11.61 -7.20 -14.31
C ARG A 194 -10.29 -7.97 -14.51
N GLN A 195 -9.15 -7.31 -14.71
CA GLN A 195 -7.84 -7.97 -14.77
C GLN A 195 -7.24 -8.20 -13.38
N ILE A 196 -7.47 -7.29 -12.44
CA ILE A 196 -7.07 -7.41 -11.03
C ILE A 196 -7.91 -8.50 -10.36
N MET A 197 -9.23 -8.44 -10.51
CA MET A 197 -10.19 -9.42 -9.96
C MET A 197 -9.80 -10.85 -10.31
N LYS A 198 -9.35 -11.15 -11.53
CA LYS A 198 -8.90 -12.51 -11.94
C LYS A 198 -7.80 -13.14 -11.08
N ASN A 199 -7.09 -12.36 -10.27
CA ASN A 199 -6.06 -12.86 -9.35
C ASN A 199 -6.50 -12.79 -7.87
N ALA A 200 -7.64 -12.16 -7.58
CA ALA A 200 -8.10 -11.86 -6.22
C ALA A 200 -9.48 -12.47 -5.90
N ASP A 201 -10.34 -12.66 -6.90
CA ASP A 201 -11.50 -13.55 -6.91
C ASP A 201 -10.97 -14.99 -6.83
N LEU A 202 -10.95 -15.54 -5.61
CA LEU A 202 -10.41 -16.87 -5.33
C LEU A 202 -11.43 -17.98 -5.55
N ASN A 203 -12.73 -17.65 -5.54
CA ASN A 203 -13.82 -18.61 -5.64
C ASN A 203 -14.33 -18.79 -7.10
N GLY A 204 -14.06 -17.81 -7.97
CA GLY A 204 -14.42 -17.76 -9.39
C GLY A 204 -15.84 -17.27 -9.69
N ASP A 205 -16.52 -16.58 -8.77
CA ASP A 205 -17.90 -16.09 -8.96
C ASP A 205 -18.00 -14.77 -9.75
N GLY A 206 -16.89 -14.08 -9.99
CA GLY A 206 -16.82 -12.85 -10.76
C GLY A 206 -17.03 -11.56 -9.98
N HIS A 207 -17.15 -11.63 -8.65
CA HIS A 207 -17.24 -10.52 -7.72
C HIS A 207 -15.99 -10.48 -6.81
N ILE A 208 -15.97 -9.54 -5.87
CA ILE A 208 -14.93 -9.43 -4.83
C ILE A 208 -15.63 -9.28 -3.49
N SER A 209 -15.45 -10.25 -2.61
CA SER A 209 -15.94 -10.20 -1.23
C SER A 209 -15.20 -9.13 -0.39
N VAL A 210 -15.77 -8.77 0.77
CA VAL A 210 -15.12 -7.83 1.71
C VAL A 210 -13.72 -8.29 2.13
N ASP A 211 -13.52 -9.61 2.32
CA ASP A 211 -12.24 -10.20 2.74
C ASP A 211 -11.19 -10.14 1.61
N GLU A 212 -11.60 -10.37 0.35
CA GLU A 212 -10.73 -10.22 -0.82
C GLU A 212 -10.39 -8.74 -1.07
N ALA A 213 -11.37 -7.84 -0.94
CA ALA A 213 -11.16 -6.39 -0.99
C ALA A 213 -10.16 -5.92 0.08
N GLN A 214 -10.21 -6.53 1.28
CA GLN A 214 -9.26 -6.27 2.36
C GLN A 214 -7.86 -6.76 2.02
N ALA A 215 -7.72 -7.98 1.48
CA ALA A 215 -6.42 -8.50 1.04
C ALA A 215 -5.77 -7.58 -0.02
N ILE A 216 -6.55 -7.11 -1.00
CA ILE A 216 -6.09 -6.18 -2.05
C ILE A 216 -5.63 -4.85 -1.44
N ALA A 217 -6.47 -4.22 -0.61
CA ALA A 217 -6.17 -2.91 -0.02
C ALA A 217 -4.98 -2.96 0.96
N PHE A 218 -4.78 -4.09 1.64
CA PHE A 218 -3.63 -4.34 2.51
C PHE A 218 -2.35 -4.62 1.71
N GLU A 219 -2.42 -5.39 0.62
CA GLU A 219 -1.27 -5.62 -0.27
C GLU A 219 -0.82 -4.32 -0.95
N GLN A 220 -1.76 -3.52 -1.49
CA GLN A 220 -1.44 -2.27 -2.18
C GLN A 220 -0.94 -1.16 -1.24
N GLU A 221 -1.65 -0.89 -0.13
CA GLU A 221 -1.46 0.33 0.67
C GLU A 221 -1.39 0.09 2.19
N GLY A 222 -1.44 -1.16 2.65
CA GLY A 222 -1.43 -1.49 4.08
C GLY A 222 -2.68 -1.04 4.83
N ILE A 223 -3.82 -0.88 4.13
CA ILE A 223 -5.07 -0.40 4.73
C ILE A 223 -5.71 -1.52 5.56
N GLY A 224 -6.02 -1.23 6.83
CA GLY A 224 -6.60 -2.20 7.76
C GLY A 224 -8.10 -2.45 7.57
N ALA A 225 -8.56 -3.63 7.98
CA ALA A 225 -9.93 -4.15 7.85
C ALA A 225 -11.07 -3.12 8.05
N GLY A 226 -11.03 -2.37 9.16
CA GLY A 226 -12.10 -1.44 9.53
C GLY A 226 -12.24 -0.25 8.57
N ASP A 227 -11.15 0.18 7.94
CA ASP A 227 -11.18 1.22 6.90
C ASP A 227 -11.73 0.66 5.58
N VAL A 228 -11.37 -0.58 5.24
CA VAL A 228 -11.82 -1.26 4.01
C VAL A 228 -13.33 -1.47 4.01
N ALA A 229 -13.91 -1.96 5.10
CA ALA A 229 -15.35 -2.19 5.19
C ALA A 229 -16.17 -0.90 4.93
N SER A 230 -15.67 0.25 5.40
CA SER A 230 -16.27 1.56 5.11
C SER A 230 -16.09 2.01 3.66
N MET A 231 -15.03 1.56 2.97
CA MET A 231 -14.78 1.85 1.56
C MET A 231 -15.67 0.99 0.66
N VAL A 232 -15.76 -0.32 0.93
CA VAL A 232 -16.66 -1.27 0.23
C VAL A 232 -18.11 -0.78 0.31
N GLY A 233 -18.64 -0.53 1.52
CA GLY A 233 -20.00 -0.03 1.72
C GLY A 233 -20.27 1.40 1.23
N SER A 234 -19.29 2.06 0.59
CA SER A 234 -19.46 3.35 -0.09
C SER A 234 -19.52 3.25 -1.63
N VAL A 235 -19.25 2.07 -2.19
CA VAL A 235 -19.30 1.79 -3.63
C VAL A 235 -20.23 0.62 -4.00
N ASP A 236 -20.57 -0.23 -3.04
CA ASP A 236 -21.64 -1.23 -3.11
C ASP A 236 -23.00 -0.52 -3.29
N GLU A 237 -23.46 -0.40 -4.54
CA GLU A 237 -24.69 0.36 -4.92
C GLU A 237 -25.97 -0.50 -4.82
N ASN A 238 -25.85 -1.84 -4.79
CA ASN A 238 -26.99 -2.75 -4.67
C ASN A 238 -27.17 -3.32 -3.24
N MET A 239 -26.19 -3.14 -2.36
CA MET A 239 -26.11 -3.63 -0.98
C MET A 239 -26.14 -5.16 -0.87
N ASP A 240 -25.52 -5.88 -1.81
CA ASP A 240 -25.37 -7.34 -1.72
C ASP A 240 -24.16 -7.78 -0.86
N GLY A 241 -23.23 -6.87 -0.58
CA GLY A 241 -22.04 -7.11 0.25
C GLY A 241 -20.81 -7.60 -0.52
N GLU A 242 -20.90 -7.70 -1.84
CA GLU A 242 -19.82 -8.05 -2.76
C GLU A 242 -19.58 -6.87 -3.73
N LEU A 243 -18.48 -6.90 -4.49
CA LEU A 243 -18.17 -5.85 -5.47
C LEU A 243 -18.10 -6.41 -6.88
N ASN A 244 -19.02 -5.97 -7.74
CA ASN A 244 -18.91 -6.20 -9.17
C ASN A 244 -17.80 -5.32 -9.79
N ALA A 245 -17.37 -5.64 -11.02
CA ALA A 245 -16.21 -4.97 -11.61
C ALA A 245 -16.31 -3.43 -11.76
N PRO A 246 -17.48 -2.84 -12.09
CA PRO A 246 -17.73 -1.41 -11.94
C PRO A 246 -17.48 -0.84 -10.55
N GLU A 247 -18.00 -1.47 -9.49
CA GLU A 247 -17.87 -1.00 -8.10
C GLU A 247 -16.44 -1.18 -7.61
N PHE A 248 -15.80 -2.31 -7.94
CA PHE A 248 -14.40 -2.57 -7.66
C PHE A 248 -13.47 -1.54 -8.37
N ALA A 249 -13.83 -1.06 -9.56
CA ALA A 249 -13.10 0.03 -10.21
C ALA A 249 -13.23 1.39 -9.48
N ASP A 250 -14.35 1.63 -8.80
CA ASP A 250 -14.53 2.80 -7.94
C ASP A 250 -13.88 2.60 -6.55
N PHE A 251 -13.82 1.37 -6.03
CA PHE A 251 -13.05 1.00 -4.83
C PHE A 251 -11.54 1.26 -5.00
N GLU A 252 -10.96 0.80 -6.11
CA GLU A 252 -9.55 1.07 -6.49
C GLU A 252 -9.25 2.57 -6.57
N ARG A 253 -10.22 3.39 -7.00
CA ARG A 253 -10.09 4.85 -6.99
C ARG A 253 -10.04 5.43 -5.57
N ILE A 254 -10.76 4.84 -4.62
CA ILE A 254 -10.69 5.24 -3.19
C ILE A 254 -9.37 4.77 -2.56
N ILE A 255 -8.86 3.59 -2.90
CA ILE A 255 -7.50 3.15 -2.49
C ILE A 255 -6.46 4.17 -2.97
N ARG A 256 -6.49 4.58 -4.24
CA ARG A 256 -5.56 5.61 -4.75
C ARG A 256 -5.69 6.94 -4.00
N ALA A 257 -6.91 7.38 -3.69
CA ALA A 257 -7.11 8.60 -2.90
C ALA A 257 -6.47 8.49 -1.49
N ARG A 258 -6.59 7.32 -0.82
CA ARG A 258 -5.90 7.00 0.43
C ARG A 258 -4.37 6.99 0.27
N ALA A 259 -3.85 6.41 -0.82
CA ALA A 259 -2.42 6.36 -1.13
C ALA A 259 -1.80 7.76 -1.24
N ILE A 260 -2.49 8.67 -1.93
CA ILE A 260 -2.07 10.09 -2.08
C ILE A 260 -2.13 10.82 -0.72
N GLU A 261 -3.12 10.54 0.12
CA GLU A 261 -3.17 11.11 1.48
C GLU A 261 -2.06 10.57 2.39
N ASN A 262 -1.75 9.28 2.28
CA ASN A 262 -0.63 8.64 2.97
C ASN A 262 0.71 9.21 2.49
N SER A 263 0.82 9.60 1.22
CA SER A 263 2.02 10.21 0.64
C SER A 263 2.21 11.65 1.09
N LYS A 264 1.12 12.44 1.18
CA LYS A 264 1.10 13.75 1.88
C LYS A 264 1.56 13.70 3.33
N LYS A 265 1.30 12.59 4.03
CA LYS A 265 1.77 12.38 5.42
C LYS A 265 3.25 12.01 5.45
N ALA A 266 3.67 11.09 4.57
CA ALA A 266 5.06 10.64 4.47
C ALA A 266 6.01 11.77 4.04
N MET A 267 5.61 12.62 3.08
CA MET A 267 6.40 13.77 2.61
C MET A 267 6.93 14.61 3.77
N ARG A 268 6.12 14.90 4.80
CA ARG A 268 6.53 15.70 5.98
C ARG A 268 7.70 15.13 6.79
N VAL A 269 8.13 13.90 6.50
CA VAL A 269 9.26 13.21 7.15
C VAL A 269 10.42 13.01 6.16
N VAL A 270 10.16 13.03 4.86
CA VAL A 270 11.13 12.68 3.80
C VAL A 270 11.63 13.87 3.00
N ASP A 271 10.76 14.86 2.77
CA ASP A 271 11.03 16.18 2.18
C ASP A 271 11.79 17.01 3.22
N ALA A 272 13.11 17.07 3.06
CA ALA A 272 14.01 17.65 4.05
C ALA A 272 14.09 19.18 3.92
N ASP A 273 13.92 19.71 2.72
CA ASP A 273 13.98 21.15 2.43
C ASP A 273 12.61 21.85 2.46
N ASN A 274 11.52 21.08 2.56
CA ASN A 274 10.12 21.50 2.53
C ASN A 274 9.71 22.13 1.18
N SER A 275 10.30 21.63 0.08
CA SER A 275 9.94 22.01 -1.30
C SER A 275 8.51 21.60 -1.69
N GLY A 276 7.95 20.57 -1.05
CA GLY A 276 6.66 19.98 -1.39
C GLY A 276 6.73 18.93 -2.50
N THR A 277 7.94 18.54 -2.87
CA THR A 277 8.31 17.52 -3.88
C THR A 277 9.41 16.62 -3.30
N LEU A 278 9.68 15.48 -3.93
CA LEU A 278 10.70 14.53 -3.46
C LEU A 278 11.78 14.31 -4.53
N THR A 279 13.03 14.59 -4.19
CA THR A 279 14.20 14.31 -5.06
C THR A 279 14.61 12.84 -5.01
N LEU A 280 15.41 12.39 -5.99
CA LEU A 280 15.96 11.02 -6.01
C LEU A 280 16.82 10.74 -4.77
N ASP A 281 17.60 11.71 -4.28
CA ASP A 281 18.48 11.54 -3.11
C ASP A 281 17.69 11.36 -1.82
N GLU A 282 16.61 12.12 -1.63
CA GLU A 282 15.70 11.96 -0.48
C GLU A 282 14.92 10.65 -0.55
N ALA A 283 14.45 10.27 -1.75
CA ALA A 283 13.81 8.99 -2.00
C ALA A 283 14.77 7.81 -1.72
N LYS A 284 16.03 7.90 -2.16
CA LYS A 284 17.11 6.93 -1.92
C LYS A 284 17.30 6.72 -0.43
N ARG A 285 17.54 7.78 0.35
CA ARG A 285 17.79 7.69 1.80
C ARG A 285 16.70 6.88 2.51
N VAL A 286 15.44 7.21 2.25
CA VAL A 286 14.27 6.60 2.93
C VAL A 286 14.03 5.17 2.44
N ALA A 287 14.10 4.92 1.14
CA ALA A 287 13.89 3.57 0.61
C ALA A 287 15.03 2.62 0.97
N PHE A 288 16.26 3.12 1.11
CA PHE A 288 17.41 2.37 1.61
C PHE A 288 17.29 2.07 3.12
N GLU A 289 16.95 3.05 3.96
CA GLU A 289 16.68 2.86 5.39
C GLU A 289 15.57 1.82 5.61
N HIS A 290 14.42 1.97 4.94
CA HIS A 290 13.27 1.10 5.17
C HIS A 290 13.33 -0.27 4.48
N TYR A 291 13.83 -0.36 3.25
CA TYR A 291 13.72 -1.57 2.41
C TYR A 291 15.06 -2.14 1.94
N GLY A 292 16.18 -1.44 2.15
CA GLY A 292 17.50 -1.86 1.67
C GLY A 292 17.64 -1.81 0.14
N PHE A 293 16.83 -0.98 -0.54
CA PHE A 293 16.94 -0.80 -1.98
C PHE A 293 18.03 0.22 -2.31
N ASP A 294 18.96 -0.19 -3.17
CA ASP A 294 20.04 0.65 -3.69
C ASP A 294 19.54 1.58 -4.81
N GLU A 295 20.33 2.60 -5.12
CA GLU A 295 20.01 3.58 -6.16
C GLU A 295 19.79 2.92 -7.54
N ALA A 296 20.55 1.86 -7.86
CA ALA A 296 20.39 1.10 -9.10
C ALA A 296 19.04 0.38 -9.20
N THR A 297 18.47 -0.06 -8.06
CA THR A 297 17.11 -0.62 -8.00
C THR A 297 16.05 0.48 -8.00
N LEU A 298 16.31 1.63 -7.39
CA LEU A 298 15.33 2.71 -7.22
C LEU A 298 15.18 3.63 -8.43
N ALA A 299 16.27 3.99 -9.12
CA ALA A 299 16.24 4.94 -10.23
C ALA A 299 15.27 4.55 -11.37
N PRO A 300 15.13 3.27 -11.77
CA PRO A 300 14.11 2.86 -12.74
C PRO A 300 12.67 3.03 -12.24
N PHE A 301 12.42 2.90 -10.94
CA PHE A 301 11.09 3.12 -10.35
C PHE A 301 10.82 4.61 -10.14
N PHE A 302 11.84 5.41 -9.85
CA PHE A 302 11.74 6.86 -9.72
C PHE A 302 11.39 7.50 -11.07
N GLY A 303 12.19 7.23 -12.11
CA GLY A 303 11.91 7.71 -13.48
C GLY A 303 10.70 7.06 -14.16
N GLN A 304 10.05 6.09 -13.51
CA GLN A 304 8.74 5.56 -13.90
C GLN A 304 7.58 6.26 -13.17
N ALA A 305 7.84 6.85 -12.00
CA ALA A 305 6.87 7.60 -11.22
C ALA A 305 6.85 9.09 -11.56
N ASP A 306 8.00 9.64 -11.99
CA ASP A 306 8.16 10.98 -12.57
C ASP A 306 7.48 11.01 -13.96
N GLU A 307 6.18 11.28 -13.97
CA GLU A 307 5.33 11.27 -15.18
C GLU A 307 5.47 12.56 -16.00
N ASN A 308 6.03 13.62 -15.39
CA ASN A 308 6.21 14.93 -16.00
C ASN A 308 7.66 15.19 -16.50
N GLU A 309 8.62 14.33 -16.13
CA GLU A 309 10.06 14.38 -16.41
C GLU A 309 10.79 15.62 -15.83
N ASP A 310 10.34 16.16 -14.69
CA ASP A 310 10.97 17.30 -14.00
C ASP A 310 12.10 16.93 -13.03
N GLY A 311 12.29 15.63 -12.76
CA GLY A 311 13.35 15.09 -11.90
C GLY A 311 12.98 15.03 -10.41
N GLN A 312 11.74 15.35 -10.06
CA GLN A 312 11.19 15.27 -8.70
C GLN A 312 9.84 14.56 -8.73
N LEU A 313 9.37 14.07 -7.58
CA LEU A 313 8.05 13.46 -7.44
C LEU A 313 7.13 14.35 -6.63
N ASP A 314 5.95 14.68 -7.18
CA ASP A 314 4.87 15.30 -6.44
C ASP A 314 4.14 14.29 -5.51
N ASN A 315 3.07 14.74 -4.83
CA ASN A 315 2.30 13.90 -3.91
C ASN A 315 1.61 12.68 -4.57
N VAL A 316 1.31 12.76 -5.85
CA VAL A 316 0.62 11.75 -6.66
C VAL A 316 1.65 10.78 -7.25
N GLU A 317 2.73 11.32 -7.79
CA GLU A 317 3.87 10.57 -8.33
C GLU A 317 4.57 9.77 -7.21
N PHE A 318 4.80 10.39 -6.04
CA PHE A 318 5.33 9.71 -4.86
C PHE A 318 4.41 8.61 -4.33
N ALA A 319 3.08 8.73 -4.50
CA ALA A 319 2.16 7.64 -4.17
C ALA A 319 2.40 6.43 -5.10
N GLY A 320 2.49 6.66 -6.41
CA GLY A 320 2.84 5.61 -7.39
C GLY A 320 4.18 4.95 -7.08
N PHE A 321 5.21 5.74 -6.81
CA PHE A 321 6.55 5.26 -6.41
C PHE A 321 6.49 4.33 -5.18
N ARG A 322 5.73 4.73 -4.15
CA ARG A 322 5.56 3.93 -2.93
C ARG A 322 4.82 2.62 -3.17
N SER A 323 3.75 2.61 -3.95
CA SER A 323 3.03 1.37 -4.27
C SER A 323 3.93 0.40 -5.05
N VAL A 324 4.79 0.89 -5.96
CA VAL A 324 5.80 0.09 -6.68
C VAL A 324 6.87 -0.48 -5.72
N ILE A 325 7.38 0.33 -4.79
CA ILE A 325 8.32 -0.13 -3.73
C ILE A 325 7.70 -1.22 -2.86
N ARG A 326 6.45 -1.04 -2.41
CA ARG A 326 5.73 -2.05 -1.61
C ARG A 326 5.56 -3.35 -2.39
N ALA A 327 5.09 -3.27 -3.65
CA ALA A 327 4.96 -4.44 -4.51
C ALA A 327 6.30 -5.15 -4.77
N ARG A 328 7.42 -4.42 -4.81
CA ARG A 328 8.76 -5.03 -4.85
C ARG A 328 9.12 -5.73 -3.55
N SER A 329 8.90 -5.09 -2.40
CA SER A 329 9.16 -5.66 -1.08
C SER A 329 8.36 -6.94 -0.82
N VAL A 330 7.08 -7.00 -1.25
CA VAL A 330 6.26 -8.22 -1.18
C VAL A 330 6.85 -9.36 -2.04
N ARG A 331 7.35 -9.08 -3.25
CA ARG A 331 8.04 -10.09 -4.08
C ARG A 331 9.33 -10.61 -3.43
N ASP A 332 10.15 -9.71 -2.88
CA ASP A 332 11.39 -10.09 -2.21
C ASP A 332 11.10 -10.90 -0.92
N ALA A 333 10.00 -10.58 -0.21
CA ALA A 333 9.48 -11.38 0.90
C ALA A 333 9.01 -12.77 0.46
N MET A 334 8.32 -12.91 -0.68
CA MET A 334 7.98 -14.23 -1.25
C MET A 334 9.21 -15.08 -1.58
N ASP A 335 10.31 -14.47 -2.02
CA ASP A 335 11.57 -15.18 -2.29
C ASP A 335 12.34 -15.53 -1.01
N LYS A 336 12.19 -14.75 0.07
CA LYS A 336 12.66 -15.12 1.42
C LYS A 336 11.83 -16.25 2.01
N MET A 337 10.49 -16.17 1.89
CA MET A 337 9.53 -17.17 2.39
C MET A 337 9.90 -18.59 1.95
N LYS A 338 10.21 -18.79 0.66
CA LYS A 338 10.65 -20.08 0.08
C LYS A 338 11.89 -20.71 0.75
N ARG A 339 12.63 -19.97 1.58
CA ARG A 339 13.83 -20.43 2.31
C ARG A 339 13.58 -20.67 3.79
N ILE A 340 12.54 -20.05 4.37
CA ILE A 340 12.24 -20.07 5.80
C ILE A 340 10.99 -20.90 6.13
N ASP A 341 10.00 -20.93 5.23
CA ASP A 341 8.88 -21.86 5.26
C ASP A 341 9.43 -23.29 5.09
N THR A 342 9.57 -23.97 6.22
CA THR A 342 10.20 -25.29 6.30
C THR A 342 9.17 -26.39 6.15
N ASN A 343 7.90 -26.08 6.43
CA ASN A 343 6.80 -27.04 6.40
C ASN A 343 6.04 -27.04 5.04
N GLY A 344 6.19 -25.99 4.24
CA GLY A 344 5.62 -25.82 2.91
C GLY A 344 4.16 -25.33 2.90
N ASP A 345 3.67 -24.72 3.97
CA ASP A 345 2.28 -24.25 4.10
C ASP A 345 2.02 -22.86 3.51
N GLY A 346 3.07 -22.18 3.01
CA GLY A 346 2.96 -20.88 2.34
C GLY A 346 2.79 -19.69 3.28
N LEU A 347 3.00 -19.90 4.59
CA LEU A 347 2.99 -18.89 5.63
C LEU A 347 4.26 -19.02 6.48
N VAL A 348 4.54 -18.02 7.33
CA VAL A 348 5.69 -18.05 8.25
C VAL A 348 5.21 -18.11 9.69
N SER A 349 5.55 -19.17 10.41
CA SER A 349 5.29 -19.24 11.85
C SER A 349 6.28 -18.42 12.67
N ASN A 350 5.92 -18.05 13.90
CA ASN A 350 6.85 -17.38 14.83
C ASN A 350 8.15 -18.18 15.06
N ALA A 351 8.11 -19.53 15.00
CA ALA A 351 9.30 -20.36 15.14
C ALA A 351 10.26 -20.20 13.93
N GLU A 352 9.73 -20.09 12.72
CA GLU A 352 10.52 -19.87 11.51
C GLU A 352 11.02 -18.42 11.41
N ALA A 353 10.20 -17.45 11.84
CA ALA A 353 10.60 -16.05 11.95
C ALA A 353 11.77 -15.88 12.94
N THR A 354 11.66 -16.41 14.17
CA THR A 354 12.73 -16.35 15.19
C THR A 354 14.01 -17.06 14.77
N ASP A 355 13.94 -18.18 14.06
CA ASP A 355 15.14 -18.84 13.54
C ASP A 355 15.78 -18.04 12.39
N SER A 356 14.99 -17.39 11.53
CA SER A 356 15.49 -16.50 10.48
C SER A 356 16.16 -15.24 11.04
N THR A 357 15.48 -14.49 11.90
CA THR A 357 16.00 -13.22 12.46
C THR A 357 17.19 -13.45 13.37
N LYS A 358 17.23 -14.57 14.10
CA LYS A 358 18.42 -14.94 14.89
C LYS A 358 19.63 -15.27 14.02
N LYS A 359 19.44 -15.86 12.83
CA LYS A 359 20.54 -16.19 11.90
C LYS A 359 21.05 -14.97 11.13
N GLU A 360 20.14 -14.14 10.64
CA GLU A 360 20.46 -12.99 9.79
C GLU A 360 20.80 -11.77 10.63
N ASP A 361 19.98 -11.45 11.63
CA ASP A 361 20.00 -10.21 12.40
C ASP A 361 20.52 -10.37 13.84
N ASP A 362 20.68 -11.59 14.36
CA ASP A 362 21.02 -11.89 15.77
C ASP A 362 19.98 -11.37 16.78
N MET A 363 18.77 -11.12 16.31
CA MET A 363 17.68 -10.60 17.14
C MET A 363 17.21 -11.67 18.13
N ASP A 364 16.89 -11.26 19.35
CA ASP A 364 16.39 -12.17 20.37
C ASP A 364 14.93 -12.60 20.10
N SER A 365 14.46 -13.62 20.82
CA SER A 365 13.13 -14.20 20.59
C SER A 365 11.96 -13.36 21.15
N GLU A 366 12.20 -12.47 22.10
CA GLU A 366 11.20 -11.56 22.67
C GLU A 366 11.02 -10.34 21.75
N GLU A 367 12.11 -9.72 21.29
CA GLU A 367 12.05 -8.66 20.28
C GLU A 367 11.45 -9.17 18.96
N THR A 368 11.88 -10.35 18.49
CA THR A 368 11.28 -10.96 17.30
C THR A 368 9.76 -11.14 17.45
N LEU A 369 9.31 -11.64 18.60
CA LEU A 369 7.88 -11.84 18.88
C LEU A 369 7.12 -10.51 18.93
N ALA A 370 7.73 -9.45 19.48
CA ALA A 370 7.13 -8.11 19.48
C ALA A 370 6.92 -7.59 18.06
N LEU A 371 7.92 -7.70 17.17
CA LEU A 371 7.80 -7.28 15.77
C LEU A 371 6.84 -8.19 14.98
N PHE A 372 6.84 -9.49 15.25
CA PHE A 372 5.90 -10.46 14.66
C PHE A 372 4.45 -10.08 14.95
N ASN A 373 4.12 -9.77 16.21
CA ASN A 373 2.76 -9.38 16.62
C ASN A 373 2.31 -8.01 16.08
N ILE A 374 3.24 -7.16 15.62
CA ILE A 374 2.93 -5.90 14.92
C ILE A 374 2.64 -6.17 13.43
N ALA A 375 3.31 -7.14 12.84
CA ALA A 375 3.14 -7.54 11.45
C ALA A 375 1.91 -8.44 11.21
N ASP A 376 1.57 -9.32 12.16
CA ASP A 376 0.39 -10.20 12.16
C ASP A 376 -0.89 -9.37 12.39
N GLN A 377 -1.41 -8.77 11.31
CA GLN A 377 -2.56 -7.87 11.34
C GLN A 377 -3.87 -8.64 11.50
N ASN A 378 -3.95 -9.82 10.87
CA ASN A 378 -5.12 -10.70 10.95
C ASN A 378 -5.16 -11.52 12.27
N LYS A 379 -4.07 -11.57 13.03
CA LYS A 379 -3.90 -12.31 14.29
C LYS A 379 -4.04 -13.83 14.13
N SER A 380 -3.60 -14.35 12.99
CA SER A 380 -3.60 -15.80 12.71
C SER A 380 -2.51 -16.56 13.45
N GLY A 381 -1.51 -15.86 14.00
CA GLY A 381 -0.30 -16.47 14.57
C GLY A 381 0.71 -16.92 13.51
N LYS A 382 0.52 -16.48 12.26
CA LYS A 382 1.39 -16.71 11.10
C LYS A 382 1.43 -15.44 10.26
N LEU A 383 2.48 -15.28 9.45
CA LEU A 383 2.60 -14.16 8.50
C LEU A 383 2.40 -14.65 7.08
N ASP A 384 1.55 -13.97 6.31
CA ASP A 384 1.47 -14.12 4.86
C ASP A 384 2.61 -13.38 4.11
N LYS A 385 2.56 -13.33 2.77
CA LYS A 385 3.60 -12.67 1.94
C LYS A 385 3.70 -11.16 2.17
N VAL A 386 2.61 -10.50 2.56
CA VAL A 386 2.52 -9.05 2.79
C VAL A 386 2.92 -8.75 4.22
N GLU A 387 2.39 -9.50 5.19
CA GLU A 387 2.76 -9.40 6.60
C GLU A 387 4.25 -9.72 6.81
N LEU A 388 4.81 -10.69 6.06
CA LEU A 388 6.25 -10.96 6.05
C LEU A 388 7.07 -9.79 5.46
N ALA A 389 6.55 -9.06 4.47
CA ALA A 389 7.24 -7.89 3.92
C ALA A 389 7.30 -6.75 4.95
N ASP A 390 6.17 -6.47 5.62
CA ASP A 390 6.11 -5.50 6.71
C ASP A 390 6.94 -5.93 7.93
N PHE A 391 6.99 -7.23 8.26
CA PHE A 391 7.89 -7.78 9.26
C PHE A 391 9.37 -7.56 8.92
N ASN A 392 9.82 -7.92 7.70
CA ASN A 392 11.21 -7.69 7.28
C ASN A 392 11.59 -6.20 7.35
N ARG A 393 10.67 -5.30 6.99
CA ARG A 393 10.84 -3.84 7.14
C ARG A 393 11.02 -3.43 8.61
N LEU A 394 10.23 -4.00 9.52
CA LEU A 394 10.35 -3.75 10.98
C LEU A 394 11.66 -4.28 11.55
N VAL A 395 12.09 -5.49 11.16
CA VAL A 395 13.37 -6.11 11.58
C VAL A 395 14.57 -5.27 11.12
N ARG A 396 14.53 -4.75 9.88
CA ARG A 396 15.56 -3.83 9.39
C ARG A 396 15.61 -2.55 10.23
N LEU A 397 14.47 -1.94 10.53
CA LEU A 397 14.41 -0.72 11.34
C LEU A 397 14.90 -0.94 12.78
N SER A 398 14.58 -2.08 13.41
CA SER A 398 15.17 -2.47 14.70
C SER A 398 16.70 -2.59 14.59
N SER A 399 17.20 -3.30 13.57
CA SER A 399 18.65 -3.49 13.35
C SER A 399 19.39 -2.16 13.11
N ILE A 400 18.77 -1.22 12.38
CA ILE A 400 19.32 0.13 12.17
C ILE A 400 19.32 0.92 13.47
N LYS A 401 18.25 0.85 14.27
CA LYS A 401 18.22 1.48 15.58
C LYS A 401 19.32 0.91 16.49
N PHE A 402 19.50 -0.41 16.52
CA PHE A 402 20.57 -1.06 17.28
C PHE A 402 21.96 -0.56 16.84
N ALA A 403 22.22 -0.49 15.53
CA ALA A 403 23.47 0.06 14.98
C ALA A 403 23.67 1.55 15.32
N THR A 404 22.58 2.33 15.42
CA THR A 404 22.59 3.74 15.82
C THR A 404 22.89 3.90 17.31
N ASP A 405 22.27 3.08 18.17
CA ASP A 405 22.49 3.10 19.63
C ASP A 405 23.94 2.69 19.99
N HIS A 406 24.54 1.77 19.21
CA HIS A 406 25.92 1.30 19.39
C HIS A 406 26.94 1.99 18.45
N PHE A 407 26.57 3.08 17.76
CA PHE A 407 27.42 3.74 16.76
C PHE A 407 28.82 4.10 17.29
N LYS A 408 28.88 4.52 18.56
CA LYS A 408 30.10 4.89 19.30
C LYS A 408 31.03 3.72 19.67
N GLU A 409 30.63 2.48 19.38
CA GLU A 409 31.50 1.31 19.51
C GLU A 409 32.23 1.00 18.20
N PHE A 410 31.73 1.53 17.07
CA PHE A 410 32.33 1.44 15.75
C PHE A 410 33.23 2.65 15.44
N ASP A 411 32.82 3.85 15.86
CA ASP A 411 33.64 5.07 15.86
C ASP A 411 34.73 4.98 16.95
N LEU A 412 36.00 4.80 16.55
CA LEU A 412 37.13 4.57 17.45
C LEU A 412 37.92 5.84 17.75
N ASP A 413 37.89 6.84 16.86
CA ASP A 413 38.60 8.12 17.06
C ASP A 413 37.71 9.24 17.64
N GLY A 414 36.39 9.07 17.59
CA GLY A 414 35.37 9.97 18.15
C GLY A 414 34.95 11.08 17.20
N ASN A 415 34.93 10.82 15.88
CA ASN A 415 34.60 11.81 14.85
C ASN A 415 33.13 11.80 14.38
N ASP A 416 32.27 10.97 14.98
CA ASP A 416 30.87 10.75 14.61
C ASP A 416 30.66 10.16 13.19
N ALA A 417 31.67 9.47 12.63
CA ALA A 417 31.60 8.64 11.42
C ALA A 417 32.25 7.26 11.65
N VAL A 418 32.05 6.32 10.72
CA VAL A 418 32.63 4.96 10.80
C VAL A 418 33.39 4.67 9.52
N THR A 419 34.71 4.86 9.56
CA THR A 419 35.59 4.72 8.40
C THR A 419 35.87 3.26 8.04
N PHE A 420 36.35 3.02 6.82
CA PHE A 420 36.86 1.70 6.40
C PHE A 420 37.89 1.10 7.37
N ASP A 421 38.85 1.90 7.86
CA ASP A 421 39.96 1.37 8.67
C ASP A 421 39.48 0.90 10.06
N GLU A 422 38.47 1.57 10.63
CA GLU A 422 37.89 1.22 11.93
C GLU A 422 37.05 -0.05 11.84
N ILE A 423 36.12 -0.13 10.88
CA ILE A 423 35.30 -1.33 10.71
C ILE A 423 36.13 -2.53 10.24
N ALA A 424 37.17 -2.31 9.44
CA ALA A 424 38.10 -3.37 9.04
C ALA A 424 38.90 -3.93 10.22
N LEU A 425 39.31 -3.10 11.19
CA LEU A 425 39.97 -3.57 12.41
C LEU A 425 39.05 -4.49 13.23
N LEU A 426 37.78 -4.11 13.41
CA LEU A 426 36.80 -4.89 14.17
C LEU A 426 36.52 -6.26 13.51
N ILE A 427 36.34 -6.29 12.19
CA ILE A 427 36.07 -7.53 11.43
C ILE A 427 37.31 -8.42 11.30
N GLU A 428 38.50 -7.84 11.08
CA GLU A 428 39.76 -8.58 11.06
C GLU A 428 40.02 -9.26 12.41
N GLN A 429 39.76 -8.57 13.53
CA GLN A 429 39.90 -9.13 14.87
C GLN A 429 38.87 -10.21 15.20
N LYS A 430 37.58 -10.03 14.83
CA LYS A 430 36.50 -10.96 15.20
C LYS A 430 36.39 -12.19 14.27
N TYR A 431 36.62 -12.01 12.97
CA TYR A 431 36.38 -13.06 11.96
C TYR A 431 37.65 -13.50 11.20
N GLY A 432 38.78 -12.80 11.36
CA GLY A 432 40.03 -13.15 10.66
C GLY A 432 39.98 -12.93 9.14
N ILE A 433 39.05 -12.10 8.65
CA ILE A 433 38.87 -11.82 7.23
C ILE A 433 39.96 -10.82 6.78
N PRO A 434 40.66 -11.06 5.66
CA PRO A 434 41.68 -10.12 5.16
C PRO A 434 41.08 -8.77 4.75
N ARG A 435 41.79 -7.66 5.04
CA ARG A 435 41.37 -6.29 4.69
C ARG A 435 41.03 -6.08 3.21
N SER A 436 41.69 -6.80 2.29
CA SER A 436 41.38 -6.74 0.86
C SER A 436 39.97 -7.24 0.53
N MET A 437 39.47 -8.24 1.27
CA MET A 437 38.11 -8.77 1.12
C MET A 437 37.10 -7.86 1.83
N ILE A 438 37.45 -7.36 3.01
CA ILE A 438 36.65 -6.36 3.72
C ILE A 438 36.42 -5.13 2.83
N LYS A 439 37.47 -4.68 2.12
CA LYS A 439 37.37 -3.56 1.17
C LYS A 439 36.39 -3.85 0.03
N THR A 440 36.39 -5.06 -0.54
CA THR A 440 35.39 -5.40 -1.59
C THR A 440 33.94 -5.49 -1.08
N PHE A 441 33.72 -5.61 0.23
CA PHE A 441 32.39 -5.47 0.82
C PHE A 441 32.07 -4.01 1.14
N PHE A 442 33.04 -3.24 1.63
CA PHE A 442 32.91 -1.80 1.88
C PHE A 442 32.57 -1.03 0.58
N ASP A 443 33.43 -1.15 -0.45
CA ASP A 443 33.29 -0.52 -1.78
C ASP A 443 32.00 -0.94 -2.53
N ARG A 444 31.24 -1.92 -2.00
CA ARG A 444 29.97 -2.39 -2.56
C ARG A 444 28.75 -1.76 -1.86
N ILE A 445 28.93 -1.19 -0.68
CA ILE A 445 27.87 -0.71 0.21
C ILE A 445 27.96 0.81 0.38
N ASP A 446 29.18 1.35 0.48
CA ASP A 446 29.49 2.77 0.28
C ASP A 446 29.22 3.15 -1.19
N VAL A 447 27.93 3.27 -1.52
CA VAL A 447 27.43 3.54 -2.89
C VAL A 447 27.43 5.05 -3.17
N ASP A 448 27.34 5.89 -2.14
CA ASP A 448 27.48 7.35 -2.30
C ASP A 448 28.95 7.81 -2.39
N GLY A 449 29.91 6.95 -2.02
CA GLY A 449 31.34 7.24 -2.09
C GLY A 449 31.79 8.22 -1.01
N SER A 450 31.04 8.33 0.09
CA SER A 450 31.37 9.16 1.25
C SER A 450 32.67 8.70 1.93
N GLY A 451 32.96 7.40 1.88
CA GLY A 451 34.12 6.78 2.54
C GLY A 451 33.89 6.37 4.00
N ASP A 452 32.68 6.58 4.50
CA ASP A 452 32.19 6.26 5.85
C ASP A 452 30.90 5.42 5.74
N LEU A 453 30.47 4.75 6.81
CA LEU A 453 29.22 3.96 6.80
C LEU A 453 28.15 4.55 7.72
N MET A 454 26.99 4.87 7.16
CA MET A 454 25.81 5.22 7.95
C MET A 454 25.20 3.98 8.64
N PRO A 455 24.37 4.12 9.70
CA PRO A 455 23.83 2.98 10.44
C PRO A 455 23.08 1.93 9.58
N ALA A 456 22.45 2.35 8.48
CA ALA A 456 21.80 1.44 7.53
C ALA A 456 22.81 0.61 6.71
N GLU A 457 23.92 1.22 6.29
CA GLU A 457 25.01 0.52 5.58
C GLU A 457 25.77 -0.43 6.51
N ILE A 458 25.92 -0.10 7.79
CA ILE A 458 26.49 -1.00 8.81
C ILE A 458 25.67 -2.29 8.94
N VAL A 459 24.33 -2.21 8.85
CA VAL A 459 23.44 -3.39 8.84
C VAL A 459 23.67 -4.26 7.60
N ASP A 460 23.70 -3.66 6.41
CA ASP A 460 23.93 -4.40 5.15
C ASP A 460 25.35 -5.01 5.09
N PHE A 461 26.35 -4.30 5.62
CA PHE A 461 27.72 -4.78 5.74
C PHE A 461 27.81 -5.98 6.68
N ARG A 462 27.09 -5.93 7.82
CA ARG A 462 26.97 -7.04 8.77
C ARG A 462 26.32 -8.27 8.14
N HIS A 463 25.27 -8.11 7.33
CA HIS A 463 24.66 -9.22 6.57
C HIS A 463 25.63 -9.82 5.55
N LEU A 464 26.35 -8.99 4.79
CA LEU A 464 27.35 -9.45 3.82
C LEU A 464 28.49 -10.26 4.48
N ILE A 465 29.02 -9.78 5.61
CA ILE A 465 30.02 -10.51 6.39
C ILE A 465 29.47 -11.84 6.92
N ARG A 466 28.26 -11.87 7.50
CA ARG A 466 27.65 -13.14 7.98
C ARG A 466 27.47 -14.15 6.85
N ASN A 467 26.96 -13.71 5.70
CA ASN A 467 26.75 -14.57 4.53
C ASN A 467 28.08 -15.14 4.00
N HIS A 468 29.17 -14.38 4.06
CA HIS A 468 30.50 -14.88 3.71
C HIS A 468 31.03 -15.91 4.73
N VAL A 469 30.89 -15.62 6.04
CA VAL A 469 31.34 -16.51 7.12
C VAL A 469 30.54 -17.82 7.17
N SER A 470 29.23 -17.78 6.89
CA SER A 470 28.38 -18.98 6.85
C SER A 470 28.73 -19.89 5.68
N GLN A 471 28.98 -19.33 4.48
CA GLN A 471 29.45 -20.08 3.31
C GLN A 471 30.81 -20.75 3.57
N GLN A 472 31.80 -20.02 4.08
CA GLN A 472 33.11 -20.60 4.42
C GLN A 472 33.02 -21.74 5.47
N ARG A 473 32.05 -21.69 6.39
CA ARG A 473 31.81 -22.77 7.37
C ARG A 473 31.18 -24.02 6.74
N GLN A 474 30.43 -23.86 5.65
CA GLN A 474 29.83 -24.99 4.91
C GLN A 474 30.80 -25.67 3.93
N GLU A 475 31.75 -24.91 3.36
CA GLU A 475 32.75 -25.46 2.43
C GLU A 475 33.88 -26.25 3.11
N LYS A 476 34.05 -26.12 4.43
CA LYS A 476 35.14 -26.76 5.17
C LYS A 476 34.71 -28.18 5.61
N PRO A 477 35.33 -29.27 5.11
CA PRO A 477 34.98 -30.62 5.54
C PRO A 477 35.30 -30.81 7.03
N PRO A 478 34.53 -31.65 7.76
CA PRO A 478 34.76 -31.86 9.18
C PRO A 478 36.18 -32.40 9.42
N PRO A 479 36.90 -31.92 10.46
CA PRO A 479 38.25 -32.37 10.75
C PRO A 479 38.22 -33.87 11.04
N SER A 480 39.05 -34.63 10.33
CA SER A 480 39.15 -36.08 10.49
C SER A 480 39.58 -36.43 11.91
N THR A 481 38.68 -37.03 12.69
CA THR A 481 38.98 -37.59 14.00
C THR A 481 39.87 -38.82 13.85
N THR A 482 41.17 -38.65 14.04
CA THR A 482 42.10 -39.77 14.26
C THR A 482 41.69 -40.50 15.55
N PRO A 483 41.39 -41.82 15.50
CA PRO A 483 40.99 -42.55 16.69
C PRO A 483 42.19 -42.76 17.61
N ILE A 484 42.09 -42.25 18.84
CA ILE A 484 43.01 -42.62 19.93
C ILE A 484 42.64 -44.04 20.37
N THR A 485 43.56 -44.98 20.19
CA THR A 485 43.40 -46.36 20.66
C THR A 485 43.79 -46.46 22.13
N THR A 486 42.81 -46.66 23.01
CA THR A 486 43.04 -47.01 24.42
C THR A 486 42.71 -48.47 24.64
N THR A 487 43.71 -49.28 25.01
CA THR A 487 43.52 -50.67 25.43
C THR A 487 43.72 -50.79 26.94
N THR A 488 42.89 -51.62 27.57
CA THR A 488 42.67 -51.78 29.01
C THR A 488 43.74 -52.58 29.74
N GLU A 489 43.91 -52.34 31.05
CA GLU A 489 44.24 -53.41 32.01
C GLU A 489 43.74 -53.09 33.44
N ASP A 490 42.83 -53.94 33.91
CA ASP A 490 42.56 -54.46 35.27
C ASP A 490 42.22 -53.61 36.53
N THR A 491 41.48 -54.31 37.41
CA THR A 491 40.64 -53.93 38.57
C THR A 491 41.34 -54.28 39.93
N PRO A 492 40.75 -54.23 41.16
CA PRO A 492 39.42 -53.76 41.64
C PRO A 492 39.32 -53.05 43.04
N LEU A 493 38.06 -52.68 43.39
CA LEU A 493 37.37 -52.84 44.71
C LEU A 493 37.36 -51.72 45.80
N ILE A 494 36.21 -51.64 46.51
CA ILE A 494 35.93 -51.07 47.88
C ILE A 494 35.86 -49.52 48.00
N THR A 495 34.93 -48.83 48.71
CA THR A 495 33.59 -49.09 49.34
C THR A 495 32.88 -47.73 49.66
N THR A 496 31.55 -47.73 49.83
CA THR A 496 30.57 -46.66 50.21
C THR A 496 30.78 -45.94 51.59
N PRO A 497 29.94 -44.98 52.09
CA PRO A 497 28.77 -44.23 51.53
C PRO A 497 28.71 -42.68 51.83
N GLU A 498 27.63 -42.03 51.36
CA GLU A 498 26.84 -40.87 51.88
C GLU A 498 27.39 -39.87 52.93
N THR A 499 27.04 -38.58 52.77
CA THR A 499 26.28 -37.77 53.76
C THR A 499 25.66 -36.51 53.12
N THR A 500 24.39 -36.20 53.43
CA THR A 500 23.67 -34.98 53.03
C THR A 500 23.69 -33.93 54.16
N ILE A 501 24.07 -32.67 53.89
CA ILE A 501 23.72 -31.53 54.76
C ILE A 501 23.65 -30.19 54.01
N THR A 502 22.50 -29.53 54.10
CA THR A 502 22.28 -28.07 54.07
C THR A 502 21.91 -27.62 55.51
N PRO A 503 21.77 -26.33 55.88
CA PRO A 503 21.87 -25.07 55.11
C PRO A 503 22.78 -24.02 55.80
N THR A 504 22.75 -22.74 55.37
CA THR A 504 22.34 -21.56 56.20
C THR A 504 22.82 -20.23 55.60
N THR A 505 21.92 -19.24 55.60
CA THR A 505 22.10 -17.84 55.17
C THR A 505 22.84 -16.99 56.21
N THR A 506 23.76 -16.12 55.79
CA THR A 506 24.19 -14.94 56.56
C THR A 506 24.52 -13.75 55.65
N VAL A 507 23.91 -12.60 55.96
CA VAL A 507 24.28 -11.24 55.49
C VAL A 507 24.68 -10.45 56.73
N PRO A 508 25.74 -9.62 56.69
CA PRO A 508 25.50 -8.20 56.97
C PRO A 508 26.40 -7.19 56.21
N GLU A 509 25.80 -6.01 55.96
CA GLU A 509 26.36 -4.65 56.09
C GLU A 509 27.58 -4.17 55.26
N GLU A 510 27.24 -3.45 54.20
CA GLU A 510 27.64 -2.06 53.90
C GLU A 510 28.87 -1.43 54.62
N VAL A 511 29.89 -1.08 53.84
CA VAL A 511 30.85 0.00 54.18
C VAL A 511 31.09 0.88 52.95
N THR A 512 30.75 2.16 53.05
CA THR A 512 31.05 3.16 52.01
C THR A 512 32.49 3.68 52.12
N VAL A 513 33.28 3.51 51.05
CA VAL A 513 34.58 4.18 50.91
C VAL A 513 34.68 4.86 49.54
N THR A 514 34.67 6.18 49.54
CA THR A 514 34.91 7.00 48.35
C THR A 514 36.40 7.09 48.02
N THR A 515 36.84 6.46 46.92
CA THR A 515 38.15 6.74 46.31
C THR A 515 38.05 6.91 44.80
N LYS A 516 38.32 8.14 44.31
CA LYS A 516 38.59 8.40 42.89
C LYS A 516 39.98 7.85 42.53
N LYS A 517 40.10 7.05 41.46
CA LYS A 517 41.33 6.80 40.69
C LYS A 517 40.98 6.34 39.25
N PRO A 518 41.93 6.28 38.30
CA PRO A 518 41.80 6.97 37.02
C PRO A 518 41.21 6.12 35.89
N LYS A 519 40.90 6.79 34.76
CA LYS A 519 40.60 6.15 33.47
C LYS A 519 41.65 5.10 33.13
N GLN A 520 41.25 3.84 33.14
CA GLN A 520 42.06 2.71 32.69
C GLN A 520 41.56 2.33 31.29
N LYS A 521 42.45 2.35 30.28
CA LYS A 521 42.09 1.83 28.95
C LYS A 521 41.82 0.33 29.09
N LEU A 522 40.58 -0.08 28.78
CA LEU A 522 40.20 -1.48 28.62
C LEU A 522 41.05 -2.12 27.50
N LYS A 523 41.32 -3.42 27.60
CA LYS A 523 42.10 -4.12 26.58
C LYS A 523 41.19 -4.55 25.43
N PRO A 524 41.70 -4.66 24.17
CA PRO A 524 40.88 -5.03 23.01
C PRO A 524 40.14 -6.38 23.10
N VAL A 525 40.51 -7.23 24.06
CA VAL A 525 39.84 -8.52 24.32
C VAL A 525 38.53 -8.33 25.12
N GLU A 526 38.50 -7.40 26.06
CA GLU A 526 37.30 -7.08 26.87
C GLU A 526 36.21 -6.38 26.02
N VAL A 527 36.63 -5.66 24.97
CA VAL A 527 35.71 -5.05 23.99
C VAL A 527 35.05 -6.12 23.11
N ALA A 528 35.80 -7.16 22.72
CA ALA A 528 35.28 -8.23 21.86
C ALA A 528 34.22 -9.11 22.55
N GLU A 529 34.33 -9.33 23.85
CA GLU A 529 33.30 -10.02 24.65
C GLU A 529 32.08 -9.13 24.95
N LEU A 530 32.24 -7.80 24.93
CA LEU A 530 31.13 -6.83 25.08
C LEU A 530 30.16 -6.87 23.88
N ILE A 531 30.70 -7.01 22.67
CA ILE A 531 29.92 -7.06 21.41
C ILE A 531 28.94 -8.24 21.36
N ASP A 532 29.26 -9.36 22.04
CA ASP A 532 28.36 -10.52 22.17
C ASP A 532 27.60 -10.54 23.52
N GLY A 533 27.98 -9.68 24.48
CA GLY A 533 27.48 -9.67 25.85
C GLY A 533 26.40 -8.64 26.16
N ILE A 534 26.43 -7.45 25.53
CA ILE A 534 25.47 -6.36 25.81
C ILE A 534 24.05 -6.71 25.33
N ALA A 535 23.92 -7.58 24.32
CA ALA A 535 22.64 -7.98 23.74
C ALA A 535 21.65 -8.68 24.69
N ASN A 536 22.06 -9.07 25.92
CA ASN A 536 21.23 -9.86 26.82
C ASN A 536 20.70 -9.16 28.09
N ASP A 537 21.08 -7.91 28.40
CA ASP A 537 20.91 -7.38 29.78
C ASP A 537 20.28 -5.98 29.94
N VAL A 538 19.80 -5.32 28.87
CA VAL A 538 19.32 -3.90 28.95
C VAL A 538 17.87 -3.65 28.46
N ILE A 539 17.30 -4.45 27.56
CA ILE A 539 15.99 -4.15 26.93
C ILE A 539 14.80 -4.84 27.64
N ALA A 540 14.80 -4.84 28.97
CA ALA A 540 13.68 -5.33 29.79
C ALA A 540 12.88 -4.21 30.50
N GLN A 541 13.16 -2.92 30.24
CA GLN A 541 12.54 -1.81 31.00
C GLN A 541 11.87 -0.70 30.19
N ASP A 542 12.19 -0.46 28.91
CA ASP A 542 11.63 0.69 28.16
C ASP A 542 10.60 0.36 27.07
N ILE A 543 10.35 -0.92 26.74
CA ILE A 543 9.24 -1.30 25.83
C ILE A 543 7.88 -1.37 26.56
N LEU A 544 7.87 -1.46 27.90
CA LEU A 544 6.64 -1.54 28.72
C LEU A 544 6.10 -0.17 29.20
N ARG A 545 6.67 0.97 28.76
CA ARG A 545 6.33 2.29 29.32
C ARG A 545 5.18 3.05 28.68
N GLU A 546 4.64 2.61 27.54
CA GLU A 546 3.48 3.26 26.90
C GLU A 546 2.15 2.49 27.02
N VAL A 547 2.06 1.41 27.82
CA VAL A 547 0.79 0.67 28.03
C VAL A 547 0.44 0.43 29.51
N VAL A 548 0.58 1.45 30.38
CA VAL A 548 -0.16 1.50 31.65
C VAL A 548 -0.62 2.92 31.99
N ALA A 549 -1.91 3.21 31.75
CA ALA A 549 -2.54 4.40 32.33
C ALA A 549 -2.71 4.23 33.86
N PRO A 550 -2.38 5.23 34.70
CA PRO A 550 -2.41 5.08 36.15
C PRO A 550 -3.85 5.00 36.68
N LYS A 551 -4.23 3.83 37.23
CA LYS A 551 -5.44 3.70 38.06
C LYS A 551 -5.27 4.51 39.35
N ALA A 552 -6.02 5.61 39.47
CA ALA A 552 -6.07 6.42 40.67
C ALA A 552 -6.54 5.58 41.87
N THR A 553 -5.66 5.37 42.85
CA THR A 553 -6.00 4.68 44.11
C THR A 553 -6.35 5.72 45.17
N VAL A 554 -7.55 5.63 45.72
CA VAL A 554 -8.11 6.59 46.68
C VAL A 554 -7.44 6.45 48.05
N LEU A 555 -6.72 7.50 48.48
CA LEU A 555 -6.33 7.68 49.88
C LEU A 555 -7.23 8.74 50.54
N LYS A 556 -7.91 8.35 51.62
CA LYS A 556 -8.80 9.20 52.41
C LYS A 556 -8.01 10.08 53.38
N THR A 557 -8.21 11.40 53.32
CA THR A 557 -7.92 12.31 54.44
C THR A 557 -9.00 13.39 54.59
N THR A 558 -9.45 13.62 55.82
CA THR A 558 -10.50 14.56 56.28
C THR A 558 -9.94 15.97 56.54
N VAL A 559 -10.66 17.11 56.58
CA VAL A 559 -12.09 17.59 56.62
C VAL A 559 -12.08 19.11 56.27
N PRO A 560 -13.18 19.92 56.24
CA PRO A 560 -14.64 19.66 56.26
C PRO A 560 -15.46 20.43 55.18
N THR A 561 -16.76 20.18 55.12
CA THR A 561 -17.78 20.85 54.27
C THR A 561 -18.21 22.23 54.79
N THR A 562 -18.50 23.19 53.89
CA THR A 562 -19.59 24.19 54.07
C THR A 562 -20.33 24.40 52.75
N THR A 563 -21.65 24.30 52.80
CA THR A 563 -22.58 24.38 51.66
C THR A 563 -23.12 25.80 51.46
N VAL A 564 -23.26 26.25 50.21
CA VAL A 564 -24.28 27.26 49.83
C VAL A 564 -24.96 26.85 48.53
N ILE A 565 -26.28 26.99 48.49
CA ILE A 565 -27.20 26.54 47.43
C ILE A 565 -27.53 27.73 46.51
N GLN A 566 -27.73 27.48 45.21
CA GLN A 566 -28.60 28.34 44.39
C GLN A 566 -29.56 27.53 43.52
N THR A 567 -30.77 28.05 43.41
CA THR A 567 -31.97 27.41 42.84
C THR A 567 -32.52 28.20 41.66
N THR A 568 -32.76 27.48 40.56
CA THR A 568 -33.95 27.53 39.66
C THR A 568 -34.44 28.83 38.99
N GLU A 569 -35.05 28.60 37.82
CA GLU A 569 -36.15 29.34 37.15
C GLU A 569 -35.86 30.35 36.00
N THR A 570 -36.48 30.00 34.85
CA THR A 570 -36.82 30.79 33.65
C THR A 570 -38.17 31.54 33.85
N PRO A 571 -38.84 32.25 32.89
CA PRO A 571 -38.53 32.57 31.47
C PRO A 571 -38.88 34.04 31.01
N SER A 572 -38.80 34.30 29.69
CA SER A 572 -39.79 35.04 28.84
C SER A 572 -39.39 36.33 28.04
N THR A 573 -39.45 36.18 26.70
CA THR A 573 -40.03 37.04 25.62
C THR A 573 -39.98 38.59 25.53
N LYS A 574 -39.72 39.06 24.29
CA LYS A 574 -40.07 40.37 23.62
C LYS A 574 -39.25 41.61 24.06
N SER A 575 -38.69 42.44 23.15
CA SER A 575 -39.40 43.20 22.11
C SER A 575 -38.45 43.85 21.06
N LYS A 576 -39.05 44.51 20.04
CA LYS A 576 -38.41 45.28 18.95
C LYS A 576 -37.61 46.50 19.45
N THR A 577 -36.65 47.00 18.65
CA THR A 577 -36.67 48.37 18.06
C THR A 577 -35.56 48.57 17.00
N THR A 578 -35.92 49.26 15.91
CA THR A 578 -35.06 49.66 14.78
C THR A 578 -34.25 50.94 15.05
N LYS A 579 -33.03 51.09 14.48
CA LYS A 579 -32.62 52.40 13.91
C LYS A 579 -31.50 52.38 12.87
N LYS A 580 -31.71 53.26 11.88
CA LYS A 580 -30.96 53.64 10.68
C LYS A 580 -29.50 54.12 10.88
N VAL A 581 -28.67 53.80 9.88
CA VAL A 581 -27.83 54.69 9.03
C VAL A 581 -26.86 55.70 9.69
N LYS A 582 -25.58 55.57 9.33
CA LYS A 582 -24.83 56.71 8.73
C LYS A 582 -23.71 56.24 7.78
N GLU A 583 -23.63 56.87 6.62
CA GLU A 583 -22.53 56.80 5.65
C GLU A 583 -21.37 57.74 6.03
N THR A 584 -20.32 57.71 5.19
CA THR A 584 -19.17 58.63 5.05
C THR A 584 -18.05 58.52 6.10
N GLY A 585 -16.84 58.32 5.58
CA GLY A 585 -15.58 58.08 6.28
C GLY A 585 -14.64 57.33 5.35
#